data_AF-A0A7C6HL34-F1
#
_entry.id   AF-A0A7C6HL34-F1
#
_cell.length_a   1.000
_cell.length_b   1.000
_cell.length_c   1.000
_cell.angle_alpha   90.00
_cell.angle_beta   90.00
_cell.angle_gamma   90.00
#
_symmetry.space_group_name_H-M   'P 1'
#
loop_
_entity.id
_entity.type
_entity.pdbx_description
1 polymer ?
#
loop_
_entity_poly.entity_id
_entity_poly.type
_entity_poly.pdbx_seq_one_letter_code
_entity_poly.pdbx_strand_id
1 'polypeptide(L)'
;MKRNRLILVVIASLFFLVSFLILLNVINTTKNTTHHDSTMIAYREPAYATTFMSEAGTETDPYVIGSAEDMYTLASEVASGNSFSGKVIVVAAGISEINLGDFTPIGTSGKPFSGTFDGSGVNFKLSINKETTNYVGLFGFIQNAVVENFSVSGFIKGQNYVGAVVGQVNTGSTIRNVYNTANITGVNYVGGLVGFLNVGTLTQMYNRGEVVGNSYVGGLVGYTYLYVYRTTGYSTAQTPLNITNGYNAGKVSATNNVGGVIGAYNKNRTSYGGSPYTNKTNRVNLYYDITVIANYDQPDGKVKPSAVKNTTEGVVGLTTEELFTNMPSKFANATSYWKFEDITSSYGYYPQLRYFTDHANIQIKSRSEELIEINIINGIGSLSRPFIIREVQDLVDLKRKIENGNTFEGVFYKVADGKLTFNLGDFSPIGINGKPFYGSFDGNNAQFILNRNTTDSYQGLFGRFGKGTIQNLSVTGSIKAGSYVGGIVGYQESGLVTNVYNLANIEATSYVGGIVGYLNGGTIDQTYNHGDINASGDYIGGISGHLNVATLDNSYNRGEILGRNYVGGILGHTYLYVYRTTGYSTKTTYIYVRNNYSAGLVSGTKDVGGVIGGY
;
A
#
# COMPACT_ATOMS: atom_id res chain seq x y z
N MET A 1 17.51 81.32 -15.72
CA MET A 1 18.42 80.18 -15.98
C MET A 1 18.99 79.50 -14.72
N LYS A 2 19.31 80.23 -13.63
CA LYS A 2 19.84 79.61 -12.38
C LYS A 2 18.80 78.85 -11.54
N ARG A 3 17.52 79.27 -11.55
CA ARG A 3 16.44 78.68 -10.73
C ARG A 3 15.98 77.28 -11.21
N ASN A 4 16.03 77.00 -12.52
CA ASN A 4 15.69 75.68 -13.07
C ASN A 4 16.80 74.64 -12.89
N ARG A 5 18.08 75.06 -12.83
CA ARG A 5 19.20 74.16 -12.53
C ARG A 5 19.19 73.69 -11.07
N LEU A 6 18.79 74.56 -10.14
CA LEU A 6 18.68 74.19 -8.73
C LEU A 6 17.56 73.14 -8.51
N ILE A 7 16.42 73.31 -9.19
CA ILE A 7 15.30 72.36 -9.11
C ILE A 7 15.70 71.00 -9.73
N LEU A 8 16.41 70.99 -10.86
CA LEU A 8 16.89 69.73 -11.47
C LEU A 8 17.92 69.01 -10.59
N VAL A 9 18.83 69.75 -9.94
CA VAL A 9 19.83 69.16 -9.04
C VAL A 9 19.15 68.61 -7.78
N VAL A 10 18.14 69.29 -7.24
CA VAL A 10 17.36 68.81 -6.09
C VAL A 10 16.53 67.58 -6.48
N ILE A 11 15.91 67.54 -7.65
CA ILE A 11 15.16 66.36 -8.13
C ILE A 11 16.10 65.18 -8.38
N ALA A 12 17.27 65.39 -9.00
CA ALA A 12 18.24 64.34 -9.24
C ALA A 12 18.84 63.77 -7.95
N SER A 13 19.11 64.63 -6.95
CA SER A 13 19.59 64.18 -5.63
C SER A 13 18.48 63.50 -4.82
N LEU A 14 17.21 63.90 -4.96
CA LEU A 14 16.09 63.19 -4.36
C LEU A 14 15.91 61.80 -5.00
N PHE A 15 16.02 61.69 -6.33
CA PHE A 15 15.97 60.41 -7.04
C PHE A 15 17.13 59.49 -6.62
N PHE A 16 18.34 60.03 -6.50
CA PHE A 16 19.51 59.27 -6.06
C PHE A 16 19.36 58.78 -4.62
N LEU A 17 18.81 59.62 -3.73
CA LEU A 17 18.54 59.24 -2.34
C LEU A 17 17.45 58.17 -2.24
N VAL A 18 16.38 58.27 -3.03
CA VAL A 18 15.30 57.27 -3.09
C VAL A 18 15.81 55.95 -3.67
N SER A 19 16.60 55.97 -4.75
CA SER A 19 17.21 54.75 -5.30
C SER A 19 18.23 54.13 -4.34
N PHE A 20 18.99 54.94 -3.60
CA PHE A 20 19.93 54.46 -2.60
C PHE A 20 19.21 53.87 -1.38
N LEU A 21 18.10 54.48 -0.93
CA LEU A 21 17.23 53.92 0.11
C LEU A 21 16.55 52.63 -0.34
N ILE A 22 16.10 52.54 -1.60
CA ILE A 22 15.57 51.29 -2.17
C ILE A 22 16.66 50.22 -2.20
N LEU A 23 17.89 50.55 -2.62
CA LEU A 23 19.01 49.62 -2.64
C LEU A 23 19.42 49.19 -1.22
N LEU A 24 19.44 50.10 -0.25
CA LEU A 24 19.72 49.81 1.15
C LEU A 24 18.59 48.98 1.78
N ASN A 25 17.34 49.21 1.39
CA ASN A 25 16.20 48.42 1.83
C ASN A 25 16.22 47.03 1.19
N VAL A 26 16.63 46.90 -0.07
CA VAL A 26 16.88 45.60 -0.74
C VAL A 26 18.01 44.84 -0.05
N ILE A 27 19.11 45.52 0.30
CA ILE A 27 20.26 44.93 1.03
C ILE A 27 19.90 44.61 2.50
N ASN A 28 19.03 45.38 3.14
CA ASN A 28 18.54 45.10 4.49
C ASN A 28 17.45 44.03 4.50
N THR A 29 16.61 43.93 3.46
CA THR A 29 15.68 42.80 3.31
C THR A 29 16.42 41.50 3.04
N THR A 30 17.59 41.50 2.39
CA THR A 30 18.42 40.30 2.26
C THR A 30 19.22 39.96 3.52
N LYS A 31 19.39 40.90 4.46
CA LYS A 31 20.09 40.67 5.74
C LYS A 31 19.19 40.48 6.96
N ASN A 32 17.90 40.80 6.89
CA ASN A 32 17.02 40.82 8.06
C ASN A 32 15.65 40.15 7.87
N THR A 33 15.55 39.21 6.93
CA THR A 33 14.47 38.21 6.93
C THR A 33 15.00 36.86 7.41
N THR A 34 14.93 36.60 8.72
CA THR A 34 14.67 35.22 9.18
C THR A 34 13.20 34.91 8.92
N HIS A 35 12.87 34.72 7.64
CA HIS A 35 11.60 34.23 7.13
C HIS A 35 11.83 33.93 5.65
N HIS A 36 11.60 32.68 5.23
CA HIS A 36 10.55 32.34 4.27
C HIS A 36 10.70 30.88 3.83
N ASP A 37 9.61 30.14 4.05
CA ASP A 37 9.17 28.97 3.30
C ASP A 37 9.60 29.01 1.82
N SER A 38 10.39 28.05 1.33
CA SER A 38 10.62 27.76 -0.11
C SER A 38 11.72 26.69 -0.30
N THR A 39 11.49 25.50 -0.84
CA THR A 39 11.19 25.21 -2.27
C THR A 39 12.29 25.58 -3.26
N MET A 40 13.56 25.28 -2.94
CA MET A 40 14.59 25.06 -3.96
C MET A 40 15.02 23.61 -3.90
N ILE A 41 14.99 22.93 -5.07
CA ILE A 41 15.75 21.72 -5.29
C ILE A 41 17.20 22.16 -5.07
N ALA A 42 17.80 21.81 -3.93
CA ALA A 42 19.17 22.17 -3.62
C ALA A 42 20.10 21.31 -4.49
N TYR A 43 20.15 21.63 -5.78
CA TYR A 43 21.28 21.28 -6.61
C TYR A 43 22.47 22.07 -6.06
N ARG A 44 23.41 21.36 -5.44
CA ARG A 44 24.77 21.87 -5.33
C ARG A 44 25.41 21.79 -6.71
N GLU A 45 26.26 22.76 -7.03
CA GLU A 45 27.05 22.70 -8.24
C GLU A 45 27.94 21.44 -8.19
N PRO A 46 28.02 20.67 -9.29
CA PRO A 46 28.82 19.45 -9.33
C PRO A 46 30.29 19.75 -9.02
N ALA A 47 30.84 19.07 -8.02
CA ALA A 47 32.26 19.13 -7.69
C ALA A 47 33.02 18.00 -8.41
N TYR A 48 34.29 18.21 -8.74
CA TYR A 48 35.13 17.18 -9.38
C TYR A 48 35.95 16.43 -8.33
N ALA A 49 36.23 15.14 -8.59
CA ALA A 49 36.97 14.30 -7.66
C ALA A 49 38.40 14.83 -7.43
N THR A 50 38.76 14.88 -6.16
CA THR A 50 40.07 15.28 -5.61
C THR A 50 40.48 14.27 -4.54
N THR A 51 41.58 14.50 -3.83
CA THR A 51 41.86 13.74 -2.61
C THR A 51 40.81 14.08 -1.55
N PHE A 52 40.10 13.09 -1.05
CA PHE A 52 39.05 13.32 -0.06
C PHE A 52 39.59 14.07 1.16
N MET A 53 38.84 15.09 1.59
CA MET A 53 39.19 16.04 2.65
C MET A 53 40.34 17.00 2.34
N SER A 54 40.68 17.21 1.05
CA SER A 54 41.65 18.24 0.67
C SER A 54 41.08 19.67 0.63
N GLU A 55 39.75 19.79 0.56
CA GLU A 55 38.99 21.06 0.53
C GLU A 55 38.72 21.61 1.94
N ALA A 56 38.01 22.73 2.05
CA ALA A 56 37.60 23.29 3.34
C ALA A 56 36.37 22.62 3.98
N GLY A 57 35.60 21.85 3.19
CA GLY A 57 34.33 21.25 3.61
C GLY A 57 33.22 22.27 3.85
N THR A 58 33.15 23.33 3.03
CA THR A 58 32.13 24.39 3.08
C THR A 58 31.15 24.27 1.92
N GLU A 59 30.03 25.00 1.92
CA GLU A 59 29.06 24.97 0.79
C GLU A 59 29.68 25.36 -0.56
N THR A 60 30.69 26.24 -0.57
CA THR A 60 31.38 26.67 -1.80
C THR A 60 32.65 25.88 -2.10
N ASP A 61 33.12 25.07 -1.16
CA ASP A 61 34.34 24.27 -1.26
C ASP A 61 34.16 22.98 -0.43
N PRO A 62 33.28 22.05 -0.87
CA PRO A 62 32.88 20.89 -0.11
C PRO A 62 33.93 19.78 -0.17
N TYR A 63 33.94 18.88 0.82
CA TYR A 63 34.72 17.65 0.69
C TYR A 63 34.10 16.75 -0.39
N VAL A 64 34.93 16.19 -1.27
CA VAL A 64 34.44 15.44 -2.44
C VAL A 64 34.70 13.95 -2.32
N ILE A 65 33.64 13.14 -2.37
CA ILE A 65 33.70 11.68 -2.46
C ILE A 65 33.87 11.28 -3.93
N GLY A 66 35.01 10.70 -4.29
CA GLY A 66 35.30 10.20 -5.64
C GLY A 66 35.16 8.68 -5.79
N SER A 67 35.11 7.94 -4.68
CA SER A 67 35.24 6.49 -4.68
C SER A 67 34.60 5.80 -3.46
N ALA A 68 34.59 4.46 -3.48
CA ALA A 68 34.23 3.66 -2.31
C ALA A 68 35.23 3.84 -1.15
N GLU A 69 36.51 4.07 -1.45
CA GLU A 69 37.55 4.28 -0.42
C GLU A 69 37.34 5.57 0.37
N ASP A 70 36.88 6.63 -0.30
CA ASP A 70 36.53 7.89 0.36
C ASP A 70 35.34 7.70 1.31
N MET A 71 34.36 6.87 0.92
CA MET A 71 33.24 6.50 1.78
C MET A 71 33.68 5.69 3.00
N TYR A 72 34.63 4.75 2.85
CA TYR A 72 35.23 4.04 3.97
C TYR A 72 36.00 4.98 4.89
N THR A 73 36.72 5.95 4.32
CA THR A 73 37.44 6.99 5.07
C THR A 73 36.46 7.84 5.88
N LEU A 74 35.36 8.30 5.27
CA LEU A 74 34.30 9.03 5.98
C LEU A 74 33.74 8.23 7.17
N ALA A 75 33.43 6.95 6.97
CA ALA A 75 32.93 6.10 8.05
C ALA A 75 33.96 5.97 9.19
N SER A 76 35.24 5.78 8.85
CA SER A 76 36.34 5.69 9.81
C SER A 76 36.55 6.98 10.61
N GLU A 77 36.50 8.14 9.95
CA GLU A 77 36.62 9.46 10.59
C GLU A 77 35.48 9.73 11.58
N VAL A 78 34.24 9.40 11.21
CA VAL A 78 33.12 9.52 12.15
C VAL A 78 33.28 8.55 13.32
N ALA A 79 33.74 7.32 13.05
CA ALA A 79 34.02 6.34 14.08
C ALA A 79 35.21 6.74 14.99
N SER A 80 36.14 7.58 14.52
CA SER A 80 37.25 8.10 15.30
C SER A 80 36.81 9.26 16.21
N GLY A 81 35.81 10.04 15.79
CA GLY A 81 35.18 11.11 16.58
C GLY A 81 34.95 12.41 15.82
N ASN A 82 35.33 12.46 14.54
CA ASN A 82 35.06 13.60 13.68
C ASN A 82 33.59 13.60 13.24
N SER A 83 32.76 14.43 13.88
CA SER A 83 31.32 14.48 13.58
C SER A 83 30.96 15.12 12.25
N PHE A 84 31.90 15.83 11.60
CA PHE A 84 31.65 16.68 10.43
C PHE A 84 30.60 17.79 10.65
N SER A 85 30.36 18.19 11.91
CA SER A 85 29.43 19.28 12.19
C SER A 85 29.80 20.58 11.46
N GLY A 86 28.83 21.14 10.73
CA GLY A 86 29.02 22.33 9.90
C GLY A 86 29.81 22.09 8.61
N LYS A 87 30.18 20.84 8.30
CA LYS A 87 30.87 20.49 7.06
C LYS A 87 29.92 19.98 6.00
N VAL A 88 30.28 20.24 4.74
CA VAL A 88 29.55 19.80 3.54
C VAL A 88 30.40 18.77 2.81
N ILE A 89 29.77 17.65 2.48
CA ILE A 89 30.34 16.51 1.75
C ILE A 89 29.44 16.26 0.54
N VAL A 90 30.03 16.19 -0.65
CA VAL A 90 29.32 15.93 -1.90
C VAL A 90 29.95 14.75 -2.63
N VAL A 91 29.16 14.01 -3.40
CA VAL A 91 29.72 13.02 -4.34
C VAL A 91 30.14 13.71 -5.64
N ALA A 92 31.28 13.29 -6.18
CA ALA A 92 31.84 13.89 -7.39
C ALA A 92 30.92 13.75 -8.60
N ALA A 93 30.99 14.75 -9.48
CA ALA A 93 30.35 14.77 -10.77
C ALA A 93 30.72 13.54 -11.62
N GLY A 94 29.75 13.05 -12.40
CA GLY A 94 29.96 11.93 -13.32
C GLY A 94 29.88 10.54 -12.67
N ILE A 95 29.92 10.44 -11.33
CA ILE A 95 29.66 9.18 -10.64
C ILE A 95 28.16 8.91 -10.67
N SER A 96 27.76 7.71 -11.09
CA SER A 96 26.36 7.29 -11.09
C SER A 96 26.08 6.19 -10.08
N GLU A 97 27.07 5.40 -9.69
CA GLU A 97 26.97 4.32 -8.72
C GLU A 97 28.27 4.14 -7.95
N ILE A 98 28.18 3.84 -6.65
CA ILE A 98 29.29 3.39 -5.81
C ILE A 98 28.87 2.07 -5.16
N ASN A 99 29.63 1.01 -5.41
CA ASN A 99 29.44 -0.28 -4.76
C ASN A 99 30.27 -0.34 -3.48
N LEU A 100 29.61 -0.51 -2.34
CA LEU A 100 30.25 -0.49 -1.02
C LEU A 100 30.33 -1.87 -0.35
N GLY A 101 29.70 -2.90 -0.93
CA GLY A 101 29.71 -4.26 -0.37
C GLY A 101 29.14 -4.33 1.05
N ASP A 102 29.79 -5.08 1.94
CA ASP A 102 29.42 -5.22 3.37
C ASP A 102 29.89 -4.02 4.21
N PHE A 103 29.42 -2.83 3.82
CA PHE A 103 29.81 -1.52 4.35
C PHE A 103 29.61 -1.39 5.87
N THR A 104 30.52 -0.67 6.53
CA THR A 104 30.36 -0.25 7.94
C THR A 104 29.55 1.04 8.00
N PRO A 105 28.37 1.06 8.65
CA PRO A 105 27.52 2.24 8.66
C PRO A 105 28.21 3.50 9.20
N ILE A 106 27.96 4.64 8.57
CA ILE A 106 28.51 5.93 9.01
C ILE A 106 27.77 6.40 10.28
N GLY A 107 28.52 6.63 11.36
CA GLY A 107 27.99 7.13 12.62
C GLY A 107 27.46 6.05 13.56
N THR A 108 27.72 6.25 14.85
CA THR A 108 27.23 5.41 15.96
C THR A 108 26.47 6.28 16.97
N SER A 109 25.73 5.66 17.90
CA SER A 109 25.03 6.41 18.94
C SER A 109 25.94 7.27 19.82
N GLY A 110 27.21 6.88 19.99
CA GLY A 110 28.21 7.66 20.73
C GLY A 110 29.00 8.66 19.87
N LYS A 111 29.01 8.47 18.55
CA LYS A 111 29.73 9.31 17.58
C LYS A 111 28.84 9.54 16.35
N PRO A 112 27.85 10.44 16.45
CA PRO A 112 26.88 10.66 15.38
C PRO A 112 27.51 11.43 14.21
N PHE A 113 27.10 11.11 13.00
CA PHE A 113 27.34 12.02 11.86
C PHE A 113 26.44 13.26 12.00
N SER A 114 27.04 14.44 11.85
CA SER A 114 26.40 15.75 12.05
C SER A 114 26.67 16.75 10.93
N GLY A 115 27.17 16.27 9.78
CA GLY A 115 27.44 17.10 8.60
C GLY A 115 26.28 17.16 7.62
N THR A 116 26.54 17.78 6.48
CA THR A 116 25.69 17.77 5.29
C THR A 116 26.29 16.83 4.26
N PHE A 117 25.53 15.82 3.86
CA PHE A 117 25.90 14.83 2.85
C PHE A 117 24.94 14.91 1.67
N ASP A 118 25.45 15.31 0.52
CA ASP A 118 24.74 15.37 -0.75
C ASP A 118 25.26 14.29 -1.70
N GLY A 119 24.44 13.28 -1.94
CA GLY A 119 24.82 12.16 -2.77
C GLY A 119 24.82 12.45 -4.28
N SER A 120 24.44 13.66 -4.73
CA SER A 120 24.52 14.07 -6.13
C SER A 120 23.89 13.09 -7.13
N GLY A 121 22.79 12.44 -6.72
CA GLY A 121 22.01 11.47 -7.49
C GLY A 121 22.60 10.05 -7.57
N VAL A 122 23.75 9.80 -6.93
CA VAL A 122 24.44 8.51 -6.98
C VAL A 122 23.60 7.39 -6.36
N ASN A 123 23.73 6.18 -6.92
CA ASN A 123 23.24 4.97 -6.27
C ASN A 123 24.33 4.33 -5.40
N PHE A 124 24.05 4.11 -4.12
CA PHE A 124 24.91 3.32 -3.23
C PHE A 124 24.42 1.87 -3.20
N LYS A 125 25.23 0.97 -3.77
CA LYS A 125 24.93 -0.47 -3.75
C LYS A 125 25.53 -1.11 -2.50
N LEU A 126 24.66 -1.59 -1.62
CA LEU A 126 24.99 -2.20 -0.33
C LEU A 126 24.76 -3.72 -0.36
N SER A 127 25.63 -4.48 0.30
CA SER A 127 25.50 -5.93 0.50
C SER A 127 25.83 -6.26 1.96
N ILE A 128 25.12 -5.59 2.87
CA ILE A 128 25.37 -5.64 4.31
C ILE A 128 24.74 -6.90 4.89
N ASN A 129 25.54 -7.73 5.56
CA ASN A 129 25.06 -8.91 6.28
C ASN A 129 25.56 -8.93 7.72
N LYS A 130 24.91 -8.17 8.60
CA LYS A 130 25.33 -7.95 10.00
C LYS A 130 24.18 -8.26 10.96
N GLU A 131 23.72 -9.52 10.98
CA GLU A 131 22.49 -9.98 11.66
C GLU A 131 22.39 -9.64 13.17
N THR A 132 23.52 -9.42 13.84
CA THR A 132 23.62 -9.10 15.27
C THR A 132 23.93 -7.63 15.54
N THR A 133 24.09 -6.81 14.49
CA THR A 133 24.50 -5.41 14.62
C THR A 133 23.29 -4.48 14.62
N ASN A 134 23.28 -3.52 15.54
CA ASN A 134 22.29 -2.46 15.59
C ASN A 134 22.72 -1.25 14.74
N TYR A 135 21.78 -0.38 14.38
CA TYR A 135 22.07 0.87 13.65
C TYR A 135 22.68 0.60 12.28
N VAL A 136 21.93 -0.09 11.43
CA VAL A 136 22.42 -0.58 10.13
C VAL A 136 21.74 0.16 8.99
N GLY A 137 22.55 0.67 8.06
CA GLY A 137 22.19 1.42 6.86
C GLY A 137 23.43 2.01 6.20
N LEU A 138 23.28 2.89 5.21
CA LEU A 138 24.41 3.72 4.75
C LEU A 138 24.95 4.57 5.92
N PHE A 139 24.04 5.17 6.68
CA PHE A 139 24.32 5.79 7.96
C PHE A 139 23.74 4.94 9.09
N GLY A 140 24.54 4.67 10.12
CA GLY A 140 24.03 4.00 11.32
C GLY A 140 23.23 4.95 12.19
N PHE A 141 23.80 6.13 12.46
CA PHE A 141 23.24 7.10 13.39
C PHE A 141 23.59 8.53 13.01
N ILE A 142 22.57 9.39 12.87
CA ILE A 142 22.74 10.81 12.53
C ILE A 142 22.08 11.74 13.55
N GLN A 143 22.66 12.95 13.70
CA GLN A 143 22.14 14.01 14.56
C GLN A 143 22.51 15.38 13.99
N ASN A 144 21.55 16.31 13.91
CA ASN A 144 21.74 17.66 13.35
C ASN A 144 22.37 17.62 11.94
N ALA A 145 22.07 16.56 11.18
CA ALA A 145 22.67 16.30 9.88
C ALA A 145 21.69 16.57 8.75
N VAL A 146 22.22 16.79 7.55
CA VAL A 146 21.43 16.84 6.31
C VAL A 146 21.92 15.70 5.41
N VAL A 147 21.02 14.85 4.94
CA VAL A 147 21.35 13.67 4.11
C VAL A 147 20.39 13.63 2.92
N GLU A 148 20.90 13.79 1.70
CA GLU A 148 20.03 14.04 0.54
C GLU A 148 20.56 13.56 -0.81
N ASN A 149 19.63 13.46 -1.77
CA ASN A 149 19.92 13.33 -3.20
C ASN A 149 20.67 12.03 -3.56
N PHE A 150 20.20 10.86 -3.16
CA PHE A 150 20.78 9.58 -3.59
C PHE A 150 19.78 8.43 -3.52
N SER A 151 20.17 7.29 -4.08
CA SER A 151 19.45 6.03 -3.91
C SER A 151 20.28 4.96 -3.25
N VAL A 152 19.60 3.95 -2.69
CA VAL A 152 20.23 2.75 -2.14
C VAL A 152 19.67 1.51 -2.83
N SER A 153 20.55 0.58 -3.19
CA SER A 153 20.19 -0.72 -3.78
C SER A 153 20.97 -1.88 -3.15
N GLY A 154 20.58 -3.12 -3.48
CA GLY A 154 21.22 -4.34 -2.98
C GLY A 154 20.45 -4.98 -1.81
N PHE A 155 21.14 -5.38 -0.74
CA PHE A 155 20.50 -5.95 0.44
C PHE A 155 21.18 -5.50 1.74
N ILE A 156 20.37 -5.38 2.80
CA ILE A 156 20.81 -4.91 4.10
C ILE A 156 20.15 -5.78 5.18
N LYS A 157 20.97 -6.51 5.93
CA LYS A 157 20.54 -7.34 7.06
C LYS A 157 21.20 -6.87 8.35
N GLY A 158 20.37 -6.57 9.35
CA GLY A 158 20.79 -6.07 10.67
C GLY A 158 19.96 -6.65 11.82
N GLN A 159 20.23 -6.23 13.06
CA GLN A 159 19.46 -6.60 14.24
C GLN A 159 18.35 -5.57 14.54
N ASN A 160 18.67 -4.46 15.20
CA ASN A 160 17.70 -3.40 15.50
C ASN A 160 18.10 -2.07 14.86
N TYR A 161 17.11 -1.21 14.59
CA TYR A 161 17.33 0.09 13.95
C TYR A 161 17.97 -0.09 12.57
N VAL A 162 17.22 -0.69 11.66
CA VAL A 162 17.67 -1.04 10.31
C VAL A 162 16.91 -0.20 9.31
N GLY A 163 17.62 0.54 8.46
CA GLY A 163 17.05 1.30 7.36
C GLY A 163 18.06 1.46 6.24
N ALA A 164 17.61 1.54 4.99
CA ALA A 164 18.55 1.64 3.87
C ALA A 164 19.42 2.89 3.93
N VAL A 165 18.79 4.02 4.26
CA VAL A 165 19.43 5.32 4.33
C VAL A 165 20.05 5.52 5.71
N VAL A 166 19.23 5.37 6.77
CA VAL A 166 19.65 5.63 8.15
C VAL A 166 19.09 4.58 9.11
N GLY A 167 19.92 4.00 9.97
CA GLY A 167 19.47 3.15 11.08
C GLY A 167 18.62 3.94 12.08
N GLN A 168 19.17 5.00 12.67
CA GLN A 168 18.45 5.91 13.55
C GLN A 168 18.76 7.40 13.30
N VAL A 169 17.70 8.21 13.25
CA VAL A 169 17.77 9.67 13.32
C VAL A 169 17.50 10.11 14.76
N ASN A 170 18.45 10.80 15.39
CA ASN A 170 18.30 11.23 16.78
C ASN A 170 17.49 12.51 16.94
N THR A 171 18.05 13.64 16.53
CA THR A 171 17.40 14.95 16.61
C THR A 171 17.94 15.86 15.52
N GLY A 172 17.17 16.87 15.12
CA GLY A 172 17.67 17.98 14.29
C GLY A 172 18.01 17.65 12.85
N SER A 173 17.88 16.39 12.41
CA SER A 173 18.32 16.00 11.07
C SER A 173 17.21 16.12 10.01
N THR A 174 17.63 16.33 8.77
CA THR A 174 16.77 16.32 7.57
C THR A 174 17.24 15.25 6.60
N ILE A 175 16.32 14.43 6.12
CA ILE A 175 16.54 13.46 5.04
C ILE A 175 15.57 13.79 3.89
N ARG A 176 16.10 14.00 2.68
CA ARG A 176 15.25 14.34 1.52
C ARG A 176 15.77 13.90 0.16
N ASN A 177 14.87 13.76 -0.81
CA ASN A 177 15.18 13.34 -2.18
C ASN A 177 15.96 12.01 -2.23
N VAL A 178 15.48 11.02 -1.48
CA VAL A 178 16.11 9.70 -1.40
C VAL A 178 15.13 8.59 -1.72
N TYR A 179 15.63 7.50 -2.30
CA TYR A 179 14.80 6.32 -2.49
C TYR A 179 15.55 5.01 -2.27
N ASN A 180 14.80 3.98 -1.88
CA ASN A 180 15.33 2.64 -1.63
C ASN A 180 14.77 1.61 -2.62
N THR A 181 15.66 0.77 -3.14
CA THR A 181 15.35 -0.46 -3.87
C THR A 181 15.99 -1.70 -3.24
N ALA A 182 16.78 -1.53 -2.18
CA ALA A 182 17.43 -2.62 -1.47
C ALA A 182 16.43 -3.42 -0.62
N ASN A 183 16.66 -4.73 -0.51
CA ASN A 183 15.90 -5.58 0.40
C ASN A 183 16.42 -5.44 1.83
N ILE A 184 15.53 -5.14 2.77
CA ILE A 184 15.86 -4.83 4.17
C ILE A 184 15.34 -5.94 5.06
N THR A 185 16.23 -6.56 5.84
CA THR A 185 15.89 -7.56 6.85
C THR A 185 16.38 -7.12 8.23
N GLY A 186 15.51 -7.15 9.22
CA GLY A 186 15.89 -6.86 10.61
C GLY A 186 15.03 -7.56 11.66
N VAL A 187 15.22 -7.20 12.92
CA VAL A 187 14.42 -7.70 14.05
C VAL A 187 13.44 -6.62 14.50
N ASN A 188 13.92 -5.51 15.08
CA ASN A 188 13.05 -4.43 15.55
C ASN A 188 13.41 -3.08 14.92
N TYR A 189 12.42 -2.22 14.72
CA TYR A 189 12.60 -0.87 14.16
C TYR A 189 13.22 -0.95 12.76
N VAL A 190 12.48 -1.55 11.83
CA VAL A 190 12.93 -1.82 10.46
C VAL A 190 12.14 -0.95 9.50
N GLY A 191 12.81 -0.03 8.82
CA GLY A 191 12.20 0.82 7.80
C GLY A 191 12.83 0.58 6.44
N GLY A 192 12.07 0.77 5.36
CA GLY A 192 12.68 0.79 4.03
C GLY A 192 13.77 1.85 3.90
N LEU A 193 13.62 2.99 4.58
CA LEU A 193 14.58 4.11 4.55
C LEU A 193 15.19 4.39 5.92
N VAL A 194 14.35 4.51 6.94
CA VAL A 194 14.76 4.87 8.31
C VAL A 194 14.25 3.85 9.32
N GLY A 195 15.14 3.23 10.09
CA GLY A 195 14.74 2.29 11.14
C GLY A 195 13.93 2.97 12.25
N PHE A 196 14.50 4.02 12.84
CA PHE A 196 13.82 4.85 13.86
C PHE A 196 14.04 6.35 13.62
N LEU A 197 12.93 7.08 13.48
CA LEU A 197 12.91 8.54 13.41
C LEU A 197 12.42 9.13 14.73
N ASN A 198 13.36 9.59 15.58
CA ASN A 198 13.07 10.20 16.87
C ASN A 198 12.56 11.64 16.72
N VAL A 199 13.41 12.57 16.28
CA VAL A 199 13.02 13.97 15.95
C VAL A 199 13.78 14.41 14.69
N GLY A 200 13.06 14.96 13.71
CA GLY A 200 13.65 15.41 12.45
C GLY A 200 12.65 15.46 11.30
N THR A 201 13.14 15.79 10.12
CA THR A 201 12.33 15.86 8.90
C THR A 201 12.74 14.77 7.91
N LEU A 202 11.75 14.04 7.43
CA LEU A 202 11.87 13.07 6.35
C LEU A 202 10.88 13.52 5.26
N THR A 203 11.36 13.94 4.09
CA THR A 203 10.48 14.41 2.99
C THR A 203 10.97 14.06 1.57
N GLN A 204 10.07 13.92 0.59
CA GLN A 204 10.39 13.54 -0.80
C GLN A 204 11.13 12.20 -0.91
N MET A 205 10.43 11.11 -0.64
CA MET A 205 11.06 9.79 -0.65
C MET A 205 10.15 8.66 -1.10
N TYR A 206 10.75 7.55 -1.52
CA TYR A 206 9.99 6.34 -1.76
C TYR A 206 10.78 5.05 -1.50
N ASN A 207 10.05 3.96 -1.26
CA ASN A 207 10.60 2.61 -1.16
C ASN A 207 9.96 1.70 -2.21
N ARG A 208 10.81 0.92 -2.89
CA ARG A 208 10.41 -0.22 -3.74
C ARG A 208 11.03 -1.54 -3.30
N GLY A 209 12.01 -1.52 -2.40
CA GLY A 209 12.62 -2.72 -1.84
C GLY A 209 11.68 -3.46 -0.89
N GLU A 210 11.90 -4.76 -0.69
CA GLU A 210 11.17 -5.54 0.31
C GLU A 210 11.68 -5.25 1.72
N VAL A 211 10.78 -5.13 2.70
CA VAL A 211 11.11 -4.86 4.10
C VAL A 211 10.52 -5.94 5.00
N VAL A 212 11.38 -6.71 5.66
CA VAL A 212 10.99 -7.83 6.52
C VAL A 212 11.58 -7.65 7.91
N GLY A 213 10.76 -7.81 8.96
CA GLY A 213 11.26 -7.81 10.33
C GLY A 213 10.39 -8.56 11.33
N ASN A 214 10.63 -8.40 12.63
CA ASN A 214 9.80 -9.00 13.68
C ASN A 214 8.79 -7.98 14.25
N SER A 215 9.24 -6.79 14.64
CA SER A 215 8.39 -5.74 15.22
C SER A 215 8.75 -4.35 14.71
N TYR A 216 7.72 -3.50 14.57
CA TYR A 216 7.84 -2.11 14.13
C TYR A 216 8.48 -2.01 12.74
N VAL A 217 7.79 -2.60 11.76
CA VAL A 217 8.27 -2.70 10.38
C VAL A 217 7.42 -1.82 9.47
N GLY A 218 8.04 -0.84 8.82
CA GLY A 218 7.36 0.12 7.94
C GLY A 218 8.00 0.21 6.57
N GLY A 219 7.19 0.42 5.53
CA GLY A 219 7.69 0.60 4.17
C GLY A 219 8.68 1.77 4.01
N LEU A 220 8.53 2.84 4.79
CA LEU A 220 9.49 3.97 4.85
C LEU A 220 10.19 4.05 6.21
N VAL A 221 9.41 4.05 7.29
CA VAL A 221 9.91 4.27 8.66
C VAL A 221 9.47 3.14 9.57
N GLY A 222 10.40 2.48 10.26
CA GLY A 222 10.06 1.41 11.20
C GLY A 222 9.26 1.94 12.39
N TYR A 223 9.79 2.96 13.07
CA TYR A 223 9.15 3.57 14.24
C TYR A 223 9.35 5.07 14.33
N THR A 224 8.39 5.73 14.98
CA THR A 224 8.46 7.16 15.31
C THR A 224 7.58 7.49 16.52
N TYR A 225 7.45 8.76 16.89
CA TYR A 225 6.57 9.20 17.98
C TYR A 225 5.27 9.81 17.48
N LEU A 226 4.21 9.76 18.30
CA LEU A 226 2.96 10.48 18.03
C LEU A 226 3.07 11.98 18.37
N TYR A 227 3.76 12.27 19.48
CA TYR A 227 4.07 13.63 19.92
C TYR A 227 5.55 13.72 20.35
N VAL A 228 6.13 14.90 20.12
CA VAL A 228 7.50 15.23 20.51
C VAL A 228 7.54 15.71 21.97
N TYR A 229 8.64 15.42 22.66
CA TYR A 229 8.87 15.81 24.05
C TYR A 229 9.25 17.30 24.16
N ARG A 230 8.78 17.96 25.22
CA ARG A 230 9.17 19.32 25.64
C ARG A 230 10.53 19.24 26.32
N THR A 231 11.59 19.69 25.65
CA THR A 231 12.84 19.99 26.37
C THR A 231 12.54 21.08 27.40
N THR A 232 12.86 20.85 28.67
CA THR A 232 12.52 21.73 29.79
C THR A 232 13.09 23.15 29.59
N GLY A 233 12.23 24.16 29.69
CA GLY A 233 12.55 25.57 29.49
C GLY A 233 11.65 26.18 28.42
N TYR A 234 10.69 27.01 28.81
CA TYR A 234 9.90 27.79 27.87
C TYR A 234 10.84 28.57 26.94
N SER A 235 10.62 28.51 25.62
CA SER A 235 11.31 29.28 24.57
C SER A 235 12.58 28.69 23.90
N THR A 236 12.50 27.48 23.34
CA THR A 236 13.29 27.18 22.11
C THR A 236 12.36 26.64 21.03
N ALA A 237 12.56 27.08 19.78
CA ALA A 237 11.87 26.52 18.62
C ALA A 237 12.20 25.03 18.55
N GLN A 238 11.22 24.18 18.86
CA GLN A 238 11.45 22.74 18.85
C GLN A 238 11.60 22.26 17.42
N THR A 239 12.63 21.47 17.15
CA THR A 239 12.77 20.78 15.86
C THR A 239 11.50 19.98 15.59
N PRO A 240 10.78 20.25 14.50
CA PRO A 240 9.55 19.52 14.19
C PRO A 240 9.88 18.06 13.81
N LEU A 241 8.94 17.16 14.10
CA LEU A 241 8.96 15.80 13.60
C LEU A 241 7.99 15.71 12.41
N ASN A 242 8.56 15.65 11.20
CA ASN A 242 7.83 15.68 9.93
C ASN A 242 8.14 14.42 9.12
N ILE A 243 7.09 13.74 8.64
CA ILE A 243 7.18 12.68 7.64
C ILE A 243 6.20 13.05 6.54
N THR A 244 6.72 13.51 5.39
CA THR A 244 5.87 14.08 4.35
C THR A 244 6.24 13.64 2.94
N ASN A 245 5.27 13.66 2.03
CA ASN A 245 5.50 13.51 0.59
C ASN A 245 6.33 12.26 0.26
N GLY A 246 5.76 11.08 0.50
CA GLY A 246 6.43 9.85 0.12
C GLY A 246 5.50 8.67 -0.02
N TYR A 247 6.00 7.61 -0.64
CA TYR A 247 5.23 6.40 -0.84
C TYR A 247 6.03 5.12 -0.72
N ASN A 248 5.36 4.03 -0.35
CA ASN A 248 5.90 2.68 -0.42
C ASN A 248 5.19 1.86 -1.50
N ALA A 249 5.92 1.43 -2.51
CA ALA A 249 5.50 0.43 -3.48
C ALA A 249 6.27 -0.90 -3.32
N GLY A 250 7.03 -1.04 -2.23
CA GLY A 250 7.70 -2.27 -1.83
C GLY A 250 6.82 -3.18 -0.96
N LYS A 251 7.20 -4.45 -0.90
CA LYS A 251 6.58 -5.45 -0.01
C LYS A 251 7.00 -5.19 1.44
N VAL A 252 6.08 -5.41 2.39
CA VAL A 252 6.36 -5.22 3.83
C VAL A 252 5.75 -6.36 4.62
N SER A 253 6.51 -6.97 5.53
CA SER A 253 6.00 -7.98 6.46
C SER A 253 6.70 -7.98 7.82
N ALA A 254 5.95 -8.34 8.87
CA ALA A 254 6.46 -8.47 10.23
C ALA A 254 5.74 -9.57 11.02
N THR A 255 6.27 -9.97 12.17
CA THR A 255 5.52 -10.85 13.09
C THR A 255 4.42 -10.06 13.83
N ASN A 256 4.67 -8.79 14.17
CA ASN A 256 3.67 -7.86 14.68
C ASN A 256 4.04 -6.40 14.34
N ASN A 257 3.10 -5.47 14.52
CA ASN A 257 3.31 -4.03 14.29
C ASN A 257 3.92 -3.73 12.91
N VAL A 258 3.14 -4.02 11.86
CA VAL A 258 3.51 -3.81 10.46
C VAL A 258 2.65 -2.71 9.86
N GLY A 259 3.27 -1.81 9.08
CA GLY A 259 2.56 -0.73 8.42
C GLY A 259 3.08 -0.45 7.02
N GLY A 260 2.18 -0.04 6.12
CA GLY A 260 2.51 0.19 4.72
C GLY A 260 3.54 1.29 4.50
N VAL A 261 3.56 2.30 5.39
CA VAL A 261 4.56 3.37 5.41
C VAL A 261 5.30 3.44 6.73
N ILE A 262 4.57 3.54 7.84
CA ILE A 262 5.12 3.63 9.20
C ILE A 262 4.75 2.36 9.96
N GLY A 263 5.72 1.65 10.51
CA GLY A 263 5.48 0.38 11.21
C GLY A 263 4.68 0.54 12.50
N ALA A 264 5.12 1.45 13.37
CA ALA A 264 4.31 1.92 14.49
C ALA A 264 4.76 3.29 14.99
N TYR A 265 4.01 3.82 15.95
CA TYR A 265 4.41 4.97 16.73
C TYR A 265 3.95 4.87 18.18
N ASN A 266 4.68 5.52 19.10
CA ASN A 266 4.30 5.51 20.51
C ASN A 266 2.98 6.26 20.76
N LYS A 267 1.89 5.51 20.99
CA LYS A 267 0.56 6.07 21.29
C LYS A 267 0.43 6.59 22.72
N ASN A 268 1.36 6.25 23.63
CA ASN A 268 1.34 6.69 25.03
C ASN A 268 1.83 8.14 25.20
N ARG A 269 2.45 8.73 24.17
CA ARG A 269 2.79 10.16 24.18
C ARG A 269 1.55 10.95 23.79
N THR A 270 0.92 11.64 24.74
CA THR A 270 -0.31 12.43 24.51
C THR A 270 -0.15 13.87 24.99
N SER A 271 -0.82 14.82 24.34
CA SER A 271 -0.78 16.24 24.71
C SER A 271 -2.05 16.66 25.46
N TYR A 272 -1.89 17.24 26.65
CA TYR A 272 -2.93 17.85 27.48
C TYR A 272 -2.28 18.92 28.40
N GLY A 273 -3.06 19.72 29.11
CA GLY A 273 -2.54 20.75 30.02
C GLY A 273 -1.59 20.16 31.08
N GLY A 274 -0.31 20.55 31.06
CA GLY A 274 0.73 20.01 31.95
C GLY A 274 1.51 18.81 31.40
N SER A 275 1.12 18.24 30.25
CA SER A 275 1.88 17.17 29.59
C SER A 275 3.27 17.65 29.16
N PRO A 276 4.32 16.82 29.28
CA PRO A 276 5.62 17.09 28.69
C PRO A 276 5.60 16.91 27.15
N TYR A 277 4.47 16.66 26.49
CA TYR A 277 4.37 16.48 25.04
C TYR A 277 3.55 17.59 24.37
N THR A 278 4.07 18.12 23.26
CA THR A 278 3.49 19.29 22.55
C THR A 278 3.10 18.93 21.14
N ASN A 279 4.10 18.82 20.28
CA ASN A 279 3.93 18.89 18.85
C ASN A 279 3.59 17.49 18.37
N LYS A 280 2.36 17.33 17.88
CA LYS A 280 1.95 16.12 17.17
C LYS A 280 2.83 15.98 15.94
N THR A 281 3.29 14.76 15.68
CA THR A 281 4.05 14.43 14.48
C THR A 281 3.24 14.76 13.23
N ASN A 282 3.83 15.54 12.35
CA ASN A 282 3.22 15.95 11.10
C ASN A 282 3.40 14.83 10.06
N ARG A 283 2.32 14.16 9.70
CA ARG A 283 2.29 13.04 8.73
C ARG A 283 1.35 13.41 7.61
N VAL A 284 1.89 13.72 6.44
CA VAL A 284 1.12 14.33 5.35
C VAL A 284 1.57 13.75 4.01
N ASN A 285 0.62 13.41 3.15
CA ASN A 285 0.88 12.87 1.81
C ASN A 285 1.78 11.63 1.84
N LEU A 286 1.41 10.66 2.68
CA LEU A 286 2.09 9.37 2.76
C LEU A 286 1.20 8.27 2.21
N TYR A 287 1.73 7.50 1.28
CA TYR A 287 0.96 6.50 0.54
C TYR A 287 1.64 5.14 0.51
N TYR A 288 0.86 4.07 0.35
CA TYR A 288 1.43 2.77 0.04
C TYR A 288 0.52 1.97 -0.89
N ASP A 289 1.13 1.10 -1.69
CA ASP A 289 0.43 0.32 -2.69
C ASP A 289 -0.26 -0.91 -2.06
N ILE A 290 -1.58 -0.84 -1.92
CA ILE A 290 -2.36 -1.94 -1.35
C ILE A 290 -2.51 -3.12 -2.31
N THR A 291 -2.38 -2.91 -3.63
CA THR A 291 -2.43 -3.99 -4.63
C THR A 291 -1.17 -4.84 -4.56
N VAL A 292 -0.01 -4.22 -4.38
CA VAL A 292 1.27 -4.92 -4.12
C VAL A 292 1.16 -5.72 -2.82
N ILE A 293 0.64 -5.09 -1.75
CA ILE A 293 0.43 -5.79 -0.47
C ILE A 293 -0.58 -6.94 -0.63
N ALA A 294 -1.71 -6.75 -1.32
CA ALA A 294 -2.71 -7.80 -1.56
C ALA A 294 -2.13 -9.02 -2.29
N ASN A 295 -1.15 -8.82 -3.18
CA ASN A 295 -0.55 -9.89 -3.97
C ASN A 295 0.71 -10.51 -3.37
N TYR A 296 1.21 -9.96 -2.26
CA TYR A 296 2.43 -10.44 -1.63
C TYR A 296 2.21 -11.76 -0.88
N ASP A 297 2.88 -12.82 -1.31
CA ASP A 297 3.07 -14.03 -0.50
C ASP A 297 4.15 -13.77 0.55
N GLN A 298 3.73 -13.29 1.73
CA GLN A 298 4.66 -12.98 2.80
C GLN A 298 5.30 -14.25 3.40
N PRO A 299 6.53 -14.17 3.95
CA PRO A 299 7.18 -15.30 4.62
C PRO A 299 6.35 -15.89 5.76
N ASP A 300 6.58 -17.17 6.06
CA ASP A 300 5.88 -17.88 7.13
C ASP A 300 6.03 -17.19 8.49
N GLY A 301 4.93 -17.19 9.26
CA GLY A 301 4.88 -16.54 10.57
C GLY A 301 4.89 -15.00 10.51
N LYS A 302 4.79 -14.40 9.31
CA LYS A 302 4.65 -12.97 9.12
C LYS A 302 3.24 -12.58 8.67
N VAL A 303 2.86 -11.38 9.08
CA VAL A 303 1.71 -10.63 8.60
C VAL A 303 2.19 -9.43 7.80
N LYS A 304 1.33 -8.90 6.95
CA LYS A 304 1.60 -7.73 6.11
C LYS A 304 0.66 -6.58 6.48
N PRO A 305 0.93 -5.34 6.01
CA PRO A 305 0.02 -4.22 6.21
C PRO A 305 -1.40 -4.50 5.71
N SER A 306 -2.36 -3.68 6.12
CA SER A 306 -3.70 -3.70 5.56
C SER A 306 -3.64 -3.57 4.04
N ALA A 307 -4.27 -4.48 3.31
CA ALA A 307 -4.51 -4.35 1.88
C ALA A 307 -5.84 -3.63 1.58
N VAL A 308 -6.55 -3.17 2.61
CA VAL A 308 -7.80 -2.42 2.49
C VAL A 308 -7.48 -0.93 2.54
N LYS A 309 -8.08 -0.18 1.62
CA LYS A 309 -7.99 1.28 1.56
C LYS A 309 -8.40 1.90 2.89
N ASN A 310 -7.54 2.76 3.43
CA ASN A 310 -7.82 3.55 4.63
C ASN A 310 -7.72 5.04 4.31
N THR A 311 -8.63 5.85 4.86
CA THR A 311 -8.67 7.30 4.65
C THR A 311 -8.40 8.09 5.94
N THR A 312 -8.32 7.40 7.07
CA THR A 312 -8.08 7.96 8.38
C THR A 312 -6.63 7.76 8.79
N GLU A 313 -6.00 8.86 9.20
CA GLU A 313 -4.57 9.05 9.48
C GLU A 313 -3.74 9.39 8.24
N GLY A 314 -2.69 10.22 8.44
CA GLY A 314 -1.84 10.76 7.39
C GLY A 314 -0.98 9.74 6.63
N VAL A 315 -1.39 8.47 6.59
CA VAL A 315 -0.87 7.34 5.83
C VAL A 315 -2.05 6.64 5.15
N VAL A 316 -2.08 6.64 3.82
CA VAL A 316 -3.23 6.22 3.01
C VAL A 316 -2.84 5.09 2.06
N GLY A 317 -3.53 3.96 2.16
CA GLY A 317 -3.40 2.87 1.20
C GLY A 317 -4.14 3.18 -0.10
N LEU A 318 -3.46 3.07 -1.24
CA LEU A 318 -4.01 3.32 -2.58
C LEU A 318 -3.76 2.11 -3.48
N THR A 319 -4.64 1.87 -4.45
CA THR A 319 -4.38 0.86 -5.48
C THR A 319 -3.22 1.30 -6.38
N THR A 320 -2.59 0.34 -7.07
CA THR A 320 -1.56 0.63 -8.07
C THR A 320 -2.02 1.66 -9.11
N GLU A 321 -3.26 1.55 -9.61
CA GLU A 321 -3.80 2.50 -10.59
C GLU A 321 -3.95 3.91 -10.04
N GLU A 322 -4.38 4.06 -8.78
CA GLU A 322 -4.46 5.36 -8.12
C GLU A 322 -3.08 5.99 -7.90
N LEU A 323 -2.06 5.17 -7.62
CA LEU A 323 -0.67 5.63 -7.52
C LEU A 323 -0.10 6.07 -8.87
N PHE A 324 -0.61 5.54 -9.99
CA PHE A 324 -0.21 5.99 -11.32
C PHE A 324 -0.94 7.26 -11.74
N THR A 325 -2.23 7.38 -11.44
CA THR A 325 -3.10 8.39 -12.08
C THR A 325 -3.53 9.56 -11.18
N ASN A 326 -3.65 9.36 -9.86
CA ASN A 326 -4.26 10.36 -8.97
C ASN A 326 -3.25 11.17 -8.16
N MET A 327 -1.96 10.86 -8.26
CA MET A 327 -0.91 11.42 -7.41
C MET A 327 -0.63 12.92 -7.59
N PRO A 328 -0.81 13.55 -8.77
CA PRO A 328 -0.65 15.00 -8.91
C PRO A 328 -1.54 15.81 -7.96
N SER A 329 -2.74 15.31 -7.62
CA SER A 329 -3.68 15.98 -6.70
C SER A 329 -3.42 15.65 -5.22
N LYS A 330 -2.55 14.67 -4.95
CA LYS A 330 -2.33 14.08 -3.61
C LYS A 330 -1.04 14.56 -2.97
N PHE A 331 0.01 14.83 -3.74
CA PHE A 331 1.23 15.43 -3.19
C PHE A 331 1.10 16.95 -3.09
N ALA A 332 1.51 17.52 -1.95
CA ALA A 332 1.65 18.98 -1.83
C ALA A 332 2.77 19.46 -2.75
N ASN A 333 2.51 20.54 -3.50
CA ASN A 333 3.43 21.06 -4.51
C ASN A 333 3.94 19.94 -5.44
N ALA A 334 3.04 19.02 -5.83
CA ALA A 334 3.38 17.77 -6.52
C ALA A 334 4.39 17.97 -7.66
N THR A 335 4.15 18.95 -8.52
CA THR A 335 5.00 19.22 -9.69
C THR A 335 6.33 19.88 -9.35
N SER A 336 6.56 20.37 -8.13
CA SER A 336 7.88 20.89 -7.74
C SER A 336 8.88 19.78 -7.42
N TYR A 337 8.39 18.62 -6.98
CA TYR A 337 9.22 17.53 -6.45
C TYR A 337 9.05 16.21 -7.18
N TRP A 338 7.94 16.05 -7.89
CA TRP A 338 7.59 14.82 -8.58
C TRP A 338 7.38 15.07 -10.07
N LYS A 339 7.70 14.05 -10.85
CA LYS A 339 7.31 13.88 -12.23
C LYS A 339 6.33 12.72 -12.30
N PHE A 340 5.31 12.89 -13.13
CA PHE A 340 4.26 11.92 -13.37
C PHE A 340 4.20 11.63 -14.85
N GLU A 341 3.95 10.38 -15.20
CA GLU A 341 3.82 9.92 -16.58
C GLU A 341 2.45 9.27 -16.75
N ASP A 342 1.84 9.48 -17.90
CA ASP A 342 0.54 8.88 -18.21
C ASP A 342 0.67 7.37 -18.41
N ILE A 343 -0.36 6.63 -17.99
CA ILE A 343 -0.45 5.20 -18.26
C ILE A 343 -0.61 4.94 -19.77
N THR A 344 0.03 3.89 -20.27
CA THR A 344 -0.12 3.43 -21.65
C THR A 344 -0.91 2.12 -21.69
N SER A 345 -1.03 1.51 -22.88
CA SER A 345 -1.61 0.18 -23.02
C SER A 345 -0.82 -0.89 -22.27
N SER A 346 0.50 -0.73 -22.15
CA SER A 346 1.43 -1.77 -21.71
C SER A 346 2.16 -1.43 -20.41
N TYR A 347 2.29 -0.15 -20.08
CA TYR A 347 3.08 0.33 -18.96
C TYR A 347 2.32 1.34 -18.10
N GLY A 348 2.56 1.28 -16.79
CA GLY A 348 2.17 2.29 -15.82
C GLY A 348 3.36 2.74 -15.00
N TYR A 349 3.27 3.91 -14.41
CA TYR A 349 4.42 4.63 -13.86
C TYR A 349 4.14 5.14 -12.45
N TYR A 350 4.96 4.73 -11.48
CA TYR A 350 4.92 5.35 -10.16
C TYR A 350 5.46 6.80 -10.21
N PRO A 351 5.08 7.66 -9.26
CA PRO A 351 5.62 9.02 -9.15
C PRO A 351 7.16 9.01 -9.05
N GLN A 352 7.83 9.74 -9.94
CA GLN A 352 9.28 9.82 -9.96
C GLN A 352 9.76 11.09 -9.25
N LEU A 353 10.83 11.00 -8.45
CA LEU A 353 11.43 12.20 -7.86
C LEU A 353 12.08 13.07 -8.94
N ARG A 354 11.69 14.34 -9.01
CA ARG A 354 12.13 15.30 -10.04
C ARG A 354 13.63 15.56 -10.02
N TYR A 355 14.26 15.51 -8.85
CA TYR A 355 15.72 15.60 -8.73
C TYR A 355 16.46 14.60 -9.64
N PHE A 356 15.91 13.39 -9.83
CA PHE A 356 16.57 12.35 -10.62
C PHE A 356 16.20 12.44 -12.12
N THR A 357 14.99 12.88 -12.46
CA THR A 357 14.57 12.99 -13.87
C THR A 357 15.21 14.19 -14.59
N ASP A 358 15.48 15.27 -13.86
CA ASP A 358 16.11 16.48 -14.38
C ASP A 358 17.65 16.44 -14.25
N HIS A 359 18.20 15.31 -13.79
CA HIS A 359 19.62 15.16 -13.53
C HIS A 359 20.47 15.17 -14.80
N ALA A 360 21.60 15.89 -14.78
CA ALA A 360 22.49 16.03 -15.94
C ALA A 360 23.19 14.70 -16.33
N ASN A 361 23.46 13.83 -15.36
CA ASN A 361 23.99 12.49 -15.62
C ASN A 361 22.90 11.55 -16.14
N ILE A 362 23.00 11.15 -17.41
CA ILE A 362 22.03 10.29 -18.10
C ILE A 362 21.84 8.92 -17.43
N GLN A 363 22.88 8.35 -16.82
CA GLN A 363 22.77 7.04 -16.16
C GLN A 363 21.91 7.13 -14.89
N ILE A 364 21.99 8.23 -14.15
CA ILE A 364 21.15 8.49 -12.97
C ILE A 364 19.69 8.65 -13.41
N LYS A 365 19.45 9.42 -14.47
CA LYS A 365 18.12 9.63 -15.04
C LYS A 365 17.49 8.32 -15.50
N SER A 366 18.14 7.58 -16.40
CA SER A 366 17.61 6.34 -16.96
C SER A 366 17.34 5.29 -15.88
N ARG A 367 18.23 5.13 -14.89
CA ARG A 367 18.01 4.21 -13.77
C ARG A 367 16.76 4.57 -12.97
N SER A 368 16.55 5.86 -12.70
CA SER A 368 15.36 6.30 -11.97
C SER A 368 14.07 6.06 -12.77
N GLU A 369 14.11 6.23 -14.10
CA GLU A 369 12.97 5.99 -15.01
C GLU A 369 12.61 4.50 -15.08
N GLU A 370 13.58 3.61 -15.31
CA GLU A 370 13.39 2.16 -15.36
C GLU A 370 12.79 1.60 -14.05
N LEU A 371 13.13 2.23 -12.92
CA LEU A 371 12.66 1.81 -11.60
C LEU A 371 11.23 2.26 -11.27
N ILE A 372 10.57 3.08 -12.07
CA ILE A 372 9.17 3.45 -11.81
C ILE A 372 8.20 2.87 -12.84
N GLU A 373 8.72 2.32 -13.94
CA GLU A 373 7.94 1.66 -14.98
C GLU A 373 7.53 0.24 -14.58
N ILE A 374 6.24 -0.07 -14.75
CA ILE A 374 5.63 -1.36 -14.42
C ILE A 374 4.88 -1.89 -15.64
N ASN A 375 5.17 -3.12 -16.04
CA ASN A 375 4.39 -3.81 -17.07
C ASN A 375 3.00 -4.15 -16.52
N ILE A 376 1.95 -3.67 -17.20
CA ILE A 376 0.55 -3.80 -16.80
C ILE A 376 -0.28 -4.59 -17.81
N ILE A 377 0.35 -5.30 -18.76
CA ILE A 377 -0.32 -6.11 -19.80
C ILE A 377 -1.21 -7.19 -19.16
N ASN A 378 -0.77 -7.75 -18.03
CA ASN A 378 -1.50 -8.81 -17.31
C ASN A 378 -2.53 -8.28 -16.30
N GLY A 379 -2.78 -6.97 -16.33
CA GLY A 379 -3.65 -6.29 -15.37
C GLY A 379 -2.95 -5.95 -14.06
N ILE A 380 -3.57 -5.02 -13.34
CA ILE A 380 -3.13 -4.55 -12.01
C ILE A 380 -4.25 -4.69 -10.98
N GLY A 381 -5.29 -5.47 -11.31
CA GLY A 381 -6.41 -5.72 -10.41
C GLY A 381 -7.35 -4.54 -10.23
N SER A 382 -7.31 -3.53 -11.10
CA SER A 382 -8.28 -2.43 -11.12
C SER A 382 -9.51 -2.81 -11.96
N LEU A 383 -10.59 -2.03 -11.85
CA LEU A 383 -11.81 -2.26 -12.64
C LEU A 383 -11.54 -2.17 -14.15
N SER A 384 -10.75 -1.18 -14.58
CA SER A 384 -10.31 -0.98 -15.97
C SER A 384 -9.25 -1.98 -16.43
N ARG A 385 -8.47 -2.53 -15.50
CA ARG A 385 -7.35 -3.45 -15.78
C ARG A 385 -7.33 -4.61 -14.77
N PRO A 386 -8.33 -5.50 -14.81
CA PRO A 386 -8.44 -6.61 -13.87
C PRO A 386 -7.29 -7.61 -14.06
N PHE A 387 -6.98 -8.38 -13.02
CA PHE A 387 -6.09 -9.53 -13.17
C PHE A 387 -6.75 -10.59 -14.07
N ILE A 388 -5.99 -11.09 -15.04
CA ILE A 388 -6.53 -11.97 -16.07
C ILE A 388 -6.32 -13.45 -15.72
N ILE A 389 -7.41 -14.22 -15.67
CA ILE A 389 -7.44 -15.68 -15.48
C ILE A 389 -7.45 -16.36 -16.85
N ARG A 390 -6.39 -17.09 -17.20
CA ARG A 390 -6.20 -17.78 -18.48
C ARG A 390 -6.35 -19.28 -18.34
N GLU A 391 -5.89 -19.82 -17.24
CA GLU A 391 -5.82 -21.26 -17.00
C GLU A 391 -6.22 -21.65 -15.57
N VAL A 392 -6.35 -22.95 -15.33
CA VAL A 392 -6.73 -23.48 -14.02
C VAL A 392 -5.68 -23.10 -12.96
N GLN A 393 -4.40 -23.02 -13.34
CA GLN A 393 -3.33 -22.64 -12.43
C GLN A 393 -3.53 -21.22 -11.85
N ASP A 394 -4.06 -20.28 -12.62
CA ASP A 394 -4.36 -18.93 -12.11
C ASP A 394 -5.41 -18.96 -10.98
N LEU A 395 -6.40 -19.86 -11.08
CA LEU A 395 -7.42 -20.07 -10.05
C LEU A 395 -6.83 -20.74 -8.81
N VAL A 396 -5.93 -21.72 -9.01
CA VAL A 396 -5.17 -22.37 -7.92
C VAL A 396 -4.34 -21.33 -7.18
N ASP A 397 -3.68 -20.42 -7.90
CA ASP A 397 -2.87 -19.35 -7.31
C ASP A 397 -3.72 -18.33 -6.55
N LEU A 398 -4.87 -17.91 -7.11
CA LEU A 398 -5.82 -17.05 -6.41
C LEU A 398 -6.30 -17.70 -5.11
N LYS A 399 -6.74 -18.95 -5.17
CA LYS A 399 -7.19 -19.73 -4.02
C LYS A 399 -6.09 -19.82 -2.95
N ARG A 400 -4.87 -20.23 -3.33
CA ARG A 400 -3.73 -20.35 -2.42
C ARG A 400 -3.44 -19.02 -1.72
N LYS A 401 -3.47 -17.90 -2.45
CA LYS A 401 -3.27 -16.58 -1.86
C LYS A 401 -4.35 -16.24 -0.84
N ILE A 402 -5.62 -16.58 -1.10
CA ILE A 402 -6.72 -16.38 -0.14
C ILE A 402 -6.50 -17.23 1.11
N GLU A 403 -6.11 -18.49 0.92
CA GLU A 403 -5.76 -19.40 2.01
C GLU A 403 -4.56 -18.91 2.83
N ASN A 404 -3.67 -18.11 2.26
CA ASN A 404 -2.57 -17.43 2.97
C ASN A 404 -2.99 -16.11 3.66
N GLY A 405 -4.29 -15.80 3.66
CA GLY A 405 -4.87 -14.65 4.37
C GLY A 405 -5.18 -13.44 3.50
N ASN A 406 -5.08 -13.55 2.17
CA ASN A 406 -5.46 -12.46 1.27
C ASN A 406 -6.97 -12.35 1.11
N THR A 407 -7.50 -11.15 1.29
CA THR A 407 -8.94 -10.89 1.09
C THR A 407 -9.27 -10.45 -0.33
N PHE A 408 -8.35 -9.72 -0.98
CA PHE A 408 -8.55 -9.09 -2.29
C PHE A 408 -9.71 -8.08 -2.33
N GLU A 409 -10.02 -7.44 -1.20
CA GLU A 409 -11.04 -6.40 -1.15
C GLU A 409 -10.72 -5.25 -2.12
N GLY A 410 -11.66 -4.95 -3.03
CA GLY A 410 -11.48 -3.90 -4.05
C GLY A 410 -10.60 -4.29 -5.24
N VAL A 411 -10.20 -5.56 -5.35
CA VAL A 411 -9.41 -6.11 -6.47
C VAL A 411 -10.33 -6.83 -7.46
N PHE A 412 -10.06 -6.67 -8.76
CA PHE A 412 -10.87 -7.21 -9.84
C PHE A 412 -10.12 -8.30 -10.62
N TYR A 413 -10.81 -9.40 -10.89
CA TYR A 413 -10.37 -10.52 -11.71
C TYR A 413 -11.32 -10.68 -12.90
N LYS A 414 -10.77 -11.03 -14.07
CA LYS A 414 -11.54 -11.32 -15.29
C LYS A 414 -10.97 -12.55 -15.98
N VAL A 415 -11.82 -13.46 -16.44
CA VAL A 415 -11.40 -14.52 -17.36
C VAL A 415 -10.98 -13.92 -18.70
N ALA A 416 -9.85 -14.41 -19.24
CA ALA A 416 -9.28 -13.95 -20.50
C ALA A 416 -10.29 -14.04 -21.66
N ASP A 417 -10.23 -13.08 -22.57
CA ASP A 417 -11.08 -13.08 -23.76
C ASP A 417 -10.83 -14.34 -24.60
N GLY A 418 -11.91 -14.97 -25.08
CA GLY A 418 -11.88 -16.23 -25.83
C GLY A 418 -11.71 -17.50 -24.98
N LYS A 419 -11.48 -17.40 -23.67
CA LYS A 419 -11.44 -18.57 -22.78
C LYS A 419 -12.85 -18.98 -22.35
N LEU A 420 -13.41 -19.98 -23.05
CA LEU A 420 -14.81 -20.40 -22.85
C LEU A 420 -15.04 -21.45 -21.77
N THR A 421 -14.02 -22.26 -21.44
CA THR A 421 -14.22 -23.40 -20.54
C THR A 421 -12.99 -23.69 -19.67
N PHE A 422 -13.24 -24.03 -18.41
CA PHE A 422 -12.27 -24.57 -17.46
C PHE A 422 -12.74 -25.95 -16.98
N ASN A 423 -11.89 -26.97 -17.12
CA ASN A 423 -12.13 -28.26 -16.48
C ASN A 423 -11.40 -28.29 -15.15
N LEU A 424 -12.16 -28.29 -14.05
CA LEU A 424 -11.63 -28.18 -12.70
C LEU A 424 -11.48 -29.53 -11.99
N GLY A 425 -12.14 -30.59 -12.46
CA GLY A 425 -12.16 -31.88 -11.75
C GLY A 425 -12.69 -31.70 -10.31
N ASP A 426 -11.99 -32.28 -9.32
CA ASP A 426 -12.33 -32.20 -7.89
C ASP A 426 -11.77 -30.93 -7.20
N PHE A 427 -11.74 -29.81 -7.91
CA PHE A 427 -11.19 -28.54 -7.41
C PHE A 427 -11.90 -28.07 -6.13
N SER A 428 -11.14 -27.75 -5.10
CA SER A 428 -11.72 -27.19 -3.87
C SER A 428 -12.00 -25.68 -4.04
N PRO A 429 -13.03 -25.15 -3.37
CA PRO A 429 -13.55 -23.81 -3.63
C PRO A 429 -12.56 -22.66 -3.48
N ILE A 430 -12.82 -21.56 -4.20
CA ILE A 430 -12.22 -20.26 -3.97
C ILE A 430 -12.87 -19.62 -2.73
N GLY A 431 -12.06 -19.31 -1.72
CA GLY A 431 -12.54 -18.81 -0.43
C GLY A 431 -13.15 -19.92 0.43
N ILE A 432 -12.78 -19.94 1.70
CA ILE A 432 -13.16 -20.98 2.67
C ILE A 432 -13.66 -20.36 3.98
N ASN A 433 -14.15 -21.20 4.89
CA ASN A 433 -14.54 -20.76 6.22
C ASN A 433 -13.38 -20.03 6.94
N GLY A 434 -13.61 -18.79 7.39
CA GLY A 434 -12.58 -17.93 8.00
C GLY A 434 -11.66 -17.19 7.02
N LYS A 435 -11.66 -17.54 5.73
CA LYS A 435 -10.88 -16.86 4.66
C LYS A 435 -11.74 -16.66 3.41
N PRO A 436 -12.78 -15.80 3.49
CA PRO A 436 -13.66 -15.50 2.35
C PRO A 436 -12.95 -14.70 1.25
N PHE A 437 -13.44 -14.84 0.02
CA PHE A 437 -13.05 -13.96 -1.09
C PHE A 437 -13.82 -12.64 -1.04
N TYR A 438 -13.12 -11.50 -1.00
CA TYR A 438 -13.70 -10.15 -0.98
C TYR A 438 -13.43 -9.36 -2.28
N GLY A 439 -12.87 -10.00 -3.31
CA GLY A 439 -12.65 -9.40 -4.62
C GLY A 439 -13.85 -9.51 -5.54
N SER A 440 -13.71 -8.95 -6.74
CA SER A 440 -14.69 -9.13 -7.82
C SER A 440 -14.14 -10.08 -8.88
N PHE A 441 -15.00 -10.94 -9.41
CA PHE A 441 -14.66 -11.95 -10.40
C PHE A 441 -15.67 -11.92 -11.55
N ASP A 442 -15.20 -11.54 -12.73
CA ASP A 442 -15.96 -11.62 -13.97
C ASP A 442 -15.50 -12.85 -14.76
N GLY A 443 -16.38 -13.85 -14.87
CA GLY A 443 -16.04 -15.06 -15.61
C GLY A 443 -16.10 -14.91 -17.13
N ASN A 444 -16.45 -13.74 -17.66
CA ASN A 444 -16.43 -13.44 -19.09
C ASN A 444 -17.19 -14.50 -19.94
N ASN A 445 -18.32 -14.96 -19.42
CA ASN A 445 -19.19 -16.02 -19.94
C ASN A 445 -18.58 -17.43 -19.99
N ALA A 446 -17.48 -17.67 -19.27
CA ALA A 446 -16.86 -18.99 -19.20
C ALA A 446 -17.69 -20.00 -18.39
N GLN A 447 -17.63 -21.26 -18.81
CA GLN A 447 -18.16 -22.41 -18.08
C GLN A 447 -17.06 -23.11 -17.27
N PHE A 448 -17.34 -23.37 -16.01
CA PHE A 448 -16.47 -24.10 -15.09
C PHE A 448 -17.06 -25.50 -14.85
N ILE A 449 -16.35 -26.54 -15.28
CA ILE A 449 -16.74 -27.94 -15.08
C ILE A 449 -16.17 -28.41 -13.73
N LEU A 450 -17.03 -28.59 -12.74
CA LEU A 450 -16.67 -28.94 -11.37
C LEU A 450 -17.29 -30.30 -10.99
N ASN A 451 -16.44 -31.26 -10.65
CA ASN A 451 -16.81 -32.61 -10.24
C ASN A 451 -16.30 -32.85 -8.82
N ARG A 452 -16.94 -32.20 -7.85
CA ARG A 452 -16.52 -32.21 -6.44
C ARG A 452 -17.20 -33.35 -5.69
N ASN A 453 -16.44 -34.15 -4.94
CA ASN A 453 -16.99 -35.17 -4.05
C ASN A 453 -16.33 -35.12 -2.66
N THR A 454 -17.03 -34.54 -1.69
CA THR A 454 -16.55 -34.39 -0.31
C THR A 454 -17.72 -34.44 0.68
N THR A 455 -17.40 -34.53 1.97
CA THR A 455 -18.35 -34.30 3.07
C THR A 455 -18.19 -32.91 3.69
N ASP A 456 -17.22 -32.12 3.21
CA ASP A 456 -16.95 -30.77 3.69
C ASP A 456 -18.11 -29.81 3.40
N SER A 457 -18.26 -28.82 4.27
CA SER A 457 -19.21 -27.71 4.07
C SER A 457 -18.58 -26.54 3.31
N TYR A 458 -19.38 -25.54 2.91
CA TYR A 458 -18.92 -24.35 2.18
C TYR A 458 -18.36 -24.69 0.80
N GLN A 459 -19.18 -25.34 -0.04
CA GLN A 459 -18.77 -25.85 -1.35
C GLN A 459 -19.48 -25.14 -2.51
N GLY A 460 -18.82 -25.14 -3.66
CA GLY A 460 -19.20 -24.48 -4.91
C GLY A 460 -17.94 -24.07 -5.68
N LEU A 461 -18.08 -23.29 -6.77
CA LEU A 461 -16.90 -22.64 -7.37
C LEU A 461 -16.23 -21.70 -6.35
N PHE A 462 -17.05 -20.96 -5.61
CA PHE A 462 -16.66 -20.17 -4.45
C PHE A 462 -17.25 -20.79 -3.18
N GLY A 463 -16.44 -21.09 -2.18
CA GLY A 463 -16.92 -21.72 -0.95
C GLY A 463 -17.51 -20.68 -0.02
N ARG A 464 -16.81 -19.55 0.12
CA ARG A 464 -17.25 -18.39 0.88
C ARG A 464 -16.88 -17.08 0.18
N PHE A 465 -17.89 -16.28 -0.09
CA PHE A 465 -17.79 -14.98 -0.76
C PHE A 465 -18.31 -13.89 0.19
N GLY A 466 -17.65 -12.74 0.26
CA GLY A 466 -18.07 -11.71 1.22
C GLY A 466 -18.22 -10.28 0.74
N LYS A 467 -17.54 -9.84 -0.33
CA LYS A 467 -17.68 -8.50 -0.91
C LYS A 467 -17.30 -8.51 -2.38
N GLY A 468 -17.71 -7.49 -3.13
CA GLY A 468 -17.44 -7.37 -4.56
C GLY A 468 -18.58 -7.93 -5.39
N THR A 469 -18.25 -8.39 -6.61
CA THR A 469 -19.22 -8.96 -7.56
C THR A 469 -18.69 -10.27 -8.15
N ILE A 470 -19.51 -11.32 -8.20
CA ILE A 470 -19.29 -12.52 -9.01
C ILE A 470 -20.27 -12.48 -10.17
N GLN A 471 -19.77 -12.48 -11.41
CA GLN A 471 -20.63 -12.33 -12.58
C GLN A 471 -20.20 -13.09 -13.83
N ASN A 472 -21.14 -13.23 -14.77
CA ASN A 472 -20.93 -13.70 -16.14
C ASN A 472 -20.24 -15.07 -16.19
N LEU A 473 -20.77 -16.06 -15.49
CA LEU A 473 -20.18 -17.41 -15.49
C LEU A 473 -21.21 -18.49 -15.26
N SER A 474 -20.83 -19.72 -15.61
CA SER A 474 -21.63 -20.90 -15.30
C SER A 474 -20.83 -22.04 -14.72
N VAL A 475 -21.51 -22.89 -13.96
CA VAL A 475 -20.94 -24.13 -13.42
C VAL A 475 -21.72 -25.33 -13.95
N THR A 476 -21.01 -26.39 -14.33
CA THR A 476 -21.59 -27.69 -14.74
C THR A 476 -20.81 -28.83 -14.07
N GLY A 477 -21.30 -30.07 -14.18
CA GLY A 477 -20.71 -31.25 -13.55
C GLY A 477 -21.55 -31.77 -12.37
N SER A 478 -20.90 -32.18 -11.29
CA SER A 478 -21.56 -32.73 -10.10
C SER A 478 -20.88 -32.26 -8.82
N ILE A 479 -21.65 -31.80 -7.84
CA ILE A 479 -21.15 -31.36 -6.54
C ILE A 479 -21.81 -32.20 -5.45
N LYS A 480 -21.03 -33.06 -4.80
CA LYS A 480 -21.41 -33.79 -3.59
C LYS A 480 -20.67 -33.22 -2.38
N ALA A 481 -21.42 -32.78 -1.37
CA ALA A 481 -20.87 -31.98 -0.26
C ALA A 481 -21.67 -32.09 1.05
N GLY A 482 -21.14 -31.47 2.11
CA GLY A 482 -21.81 -31.27 3.40
C GLY A 482 -22.88 -30.19 3.34
N SER A 483 -22.79 -29.18 4.20
CA SER A 483 -23.75 -28.07 4.29
C SER A 483 -23.20 -26.78 3.68
N TYR A 484 -24.07 -25.78 3.45
CA TYR A 484 -23.68 -24.51 2.80
C TYR A 484 -23.10 -24.75 1.39
N VAL A 485 -23.96 -25.22 0.50
CA VAL A 485 -23.55 -25.69 -0.83
C VAL A 485 -24.32 -24.94 -1.91
N GLY A 486 -23.58 -24.40 -2.87
CA GLY A 486 -24.10 -23.83 -4.10
C GLY A 486 -23.32 -24.30 -5.31
N GLY A 487 -23.92 -24.25 -6.50
CA GLY A 487 -23.17 -24.41 -7.74
C GLY A 487 -22.11 -23.32 -7.90
N ILE A 488 -22.51 -22.07 -7.61
CA ILE A 488 -21.63 -20.90 -7.71
C ILE A 488 -21.00 -20.56 -6.36
N VAL A 489 -21.82 -20.33 -5.31
CA VAL A 489 -21.35 -19.89 -3.99
C VAL A 489 -21.92 -20.77 -2.86
N GLY A 490 -21.08 -21.31 -1.98
CA GLY A 490 -21.56 -22.04 -0.80
C GLY A 490 -22.21 -21.12 0.23
N TYR A 491 -21.48 -20.08 0.64
CA TYR A 491 -21.93 -19.08 1.62
C TYR A 491 -21.57 -17.66 1.16
N GLN A 492 -22.55 -16.77 1.09
CA GLN A 492 -22.38 -15.37 0.75
C GLN A 492 -22.65 -14.45 1.96
N GLU A 493 -21.68 -13.62 2.32
CA GLU A 493 -21.82 -12.65 3.43
C GLU A 493 -22.40 -11.30 2.99
N SER A 494 -22.01 -10.84 1.81
CA SER A 494 -22.46 -9.59 1.18
C SER A 494 -22.16 -9.62 -0.33
N GLY A 495 -22.12 -8.46 -0.99
CA GLY A 495 -21.79 -8.34 -2.41
C GLY A 495 -22.92 -8.74 -3.36
N LEU A 496 -22.59 -8.86 -4.63
CA LEU A 496 -23.51 -9.16 -5.73
C LEU A 496 -23.10 -10.45 -6.45
N VAL A 497 -24.04 -11.37 -6.64
CA VAL A 497 -23.91 -12.53 -7.54
C VAL A 497 -24.91 -12.34 -8.67
N THR A 498 -24.44 -12.14 -9.90
CA THR A 498 -25.32 -11.75 -11.01
C THR A 498 -24.94 -12.28 -12.39
N ASN A 499 -25.92 -12.51 -13.25
CA ASN A 499 -25.70 -13.09 -14.58
C ASN A 499 -24.87 -14.39 -14.51
N VAL A 500 -25.29 -15.28 -13.61
CA VAL A 500 -24.67 -16.58 -13.40
C VAL A 500 -25.70 -17.68 -13.43
N TYR A 501 -25.28 -18.89 -13.79
CA TYR A 501 -26.18 -20.04 -13.79
C TYR A 501 -25.50 -21.35 -13.45
N ASN A 502 -26.28 -22.24 -12.83
CA ASN A 502 -25.84 -23.58 -12.47
C ASN A 502 -26.53 -24.64 -13.33
N LEU A 503 -25.72 -25.50 -13.93
CA LEU A 503 -26.12 -26.72 -14.63
C LEU A 503 -25.65 -27.98 -13.89
N ALA A 504 -24.84 -27.85 -12.82
CA ALA A 504 -24.30 -28.98 -12.08
C ALA A 504 -25.36 -29.59 -11.17
N ASN A 505 -25.39 -30.92 -11.09
CA ASN A 505 -26.23 -31.62 -10.12
C ASN A 505 -25.59 -31.53 -8.72
N ILE A 506 -26.40 -31.29 -7.70
CA ILE A 506 -25.95 -31.05 -6.32
C ILE A 506 -26.54 -32.12 -5.39
N GLU A 507 -25.68 -32.89 -4.72
CA GLU A 507 -26.04 -33.80 -3.63
C GLU A 507 -25.46 -33.27 -2.31
N ALA A 508 -26.30 -32.88 -1.35
CA ALA A 508 -25.81 -32.20 -0.14
C ALA A 508 -26.64 -32.49 1.13
N THR A 509 -26.31 -31.83 2.25
CA THR A 509 -27.06 -31.97 3.51
C THR A 509 -28.02 -30.81 3.75
N SER A 510 -27.56 -29.65 4.24
CA SER A 510 -28.43 -28.51 4.58
C SER A 510 -27.89 -27.19 4.01
N TYR A 511 -28.77 -26.19 3.87
CA TYR A 511 -28.46 -24.89 3.26
C TYR A 511 -27.92 -25.06 1.83
N VAL A 512 -28.79 -25.57 0.96
CA VAL A 512 -28.43 -25.97 -0.40
C VAL A 512 -29.19 -25.11 -1.40
N GLY A 513 -28.45 -24.48 -2.31
CA GLY A 513 -28.96 -23.65 -3.39
C GLY A 513 -28.36 -24.08 -4.73
N GLY A 514 -29.05 -23.88 -5.84
CA GLY A 514 -28.41 -24.05 -7.15
C GLY A 514 -27.33 -22.99 -7.41
N ILE A 515 -27.57 -21.76 -6.95
CA ILE A 515 -26.61 -20.64 -7.09
C ILE A 515 -25.87 -20.39 -5.78
N VAL A 516 -26.61 -20.09 -4.69
CA VAL A 516 -26.03 -19.74 -3.39
C VAL A 516 -26.62 -20.58 -2.26
N GLY A 517 -25.81 -21.36 -1.54
CA GLY A 517 -26.31 -22.19 -0.43
C GLY A 517 -26.95 -21.37 0.70
N TYR A 518 -26.21 -20.41 1.25
CA TYR A 518 -26.68 -19.50 2.30
C TYR A 518 -26.29 -18.05 1.98
N LEU A 519 -27.27 -17.15 2.01
CA LEU A 519 -27.08 -15.72 1.78
C LEU A 519 -27.32 -14.95 3.08
N ASN A 520 -26.26 -14.41 3.69
CA ASN A 520 -26.28 -13.67 4.96
C ASN A 520 -26.39 -12.14 4.82
N GLY A 521 -26.45 -11.67 3.57
CA GLY A 521 -26.43 -10.27 3.19
C GLY A 521 -26.04 -10.13 1.73
N GLY A 522 -26.46 -9.04 1.07
CA GLY A 522 -26.14 -8.79 -0.34
C GLY A 522 -27.28 -9.14 -1.30
N THR A 523 -26.93 -9.49 -2.53
CA THR A 523 -27.89 -9.65 -3.63
C THR A 523 -27.53 -10.82 -4.55
N ILE A 524 -28.57 -11.59 -4.93
CA ILE A 524 -28.57 -12.50 -6.08
C ILE A 524 -29.54 -11.91 -7.11
N ASP A 525 -29.07 -11.70 -8.34
CA ASP A 525 -29.87 -11.07 -9.40
C ASP A 525 -29.59 -11.68 -10.78
N GLN A 526 -30.62 -11.91 -11.59
CA GLN A 526 -30.47 -12.43 -12.96
C GLN A 526 -29.73 -13.78 -12.99
N THR A 527 -30.26 -14.78 -12.28
CA THR A 527 -29.62 -16.09 -12.15
C THR A 527 -30.57 -17.24 -12.45
N TYR A 528 -30.03 -18.40 -12.81
CA TYR A 528 -30.89 -19.58 -12.92
C TYR A 528 -30.21 -20.90 -12.57
N ASN A 529 -31.03 -21.83 -12.07
CA ASN A 529 -30.63 -23.20 -11.83
C ASN A 529 -31.34 -24.16 -12.79
N HIS A 530 -30.58 -25.06 -13.40
CA HIS A 530 -31.08 -26.18 -14.17
C HIS A 530 -30.62 -27.54 -13.65
N GLY A 531 -29.54 -27.57 -12.85
CA GLY A 531 -29.06 -28.81 -12.24
C GLY A 531 -29.98 -29.30 -11.13
N ASP A 532 -30.12 -30.61 -11.00
CA ASP A 532 -30.97 -31.22 -9.97
C ASP A 532 -30.30 -31.11 -8.59
N ILE A 533 -31.12 -30.89 -7.56
CA ILE A 533 -30.68 -30.76 -6.18
C ILE A 533 -31.33 -31.86 -5.34
N ASN A 534 -30.49 -32.72 -4.75
CA ASN A 534 -30.91 -33.74 -3.81
C ASN A 534 -30.24 -33.53 -2.45
N ALA A 535 -31.01 -33.08 -1.47
CA ALA A 535 -30.50 -32.77 -0.15
C ALA A 535 -31.18 -33.59 0.94
N SER A 536 -30.39 -34.11 1.89
CA SER A 536 -30.88 -34.97 2.98
C SER A 536 -31.39 -34.19 4.20
N GLY A 537 -31.10 -32.89 4.29
CA GLY A 537 -31.43 -32.02 5.42
C GLY A 537 -32.33 -30.85 5.04
N ASP A 538 -32.07 -29.69 5.65
CA ASP A 538 -33.03 -28.58 5.71
C ASP A 538 -32.57 -27.36 4.91
N TYR A 539 -33.53 -26.51 4.54
CA TYR A 539 -33.30 -25.23 3.87
C TYR A 539 -32.77 -25.40 2.46
N ILE A 540 -33.63 -25.90 1.57
CA ILE A 540 -33.27 -26.34 0.22
C ILE A 540 -34.03 -25.48 -0.78
N GLY A 541 -33.31 -24.80 -1.68
CA GLY A 541 -33.93 -23.96 -2.70
C GLY A 541 -33.28 -24.13 -4.06
N GLY A 542 -34.05 -23.97 -5.13
CA GLY A 542 -33.49 -24.03 -6.49
C GLY A 542 -32.46 -22.94 -6.77
N ILE A 543 -32.62 -21.73 -6.22
CA ILE A 543 -31.63 -20.65 -6.31
C ILE A 543 -30.82 -20.54 -5.02
N SER A 544 -31.50 -20.49 -3.87
CA SER A 544 -30.84 -20.39 -2.57
C SER A 544 -31.50 -21.19 -1.46
N GLY A 545 -30.71 -21.81 -0.60
CA GLY A 545 -31.23 -22.58 0.53
C GLY A 545 -31.83 -21.69 1.62
N HIS A 546 -31.10 -20.63 2.01
CA HIS A 546 -31.54 -19.71 3.04
C HIS A 546 -31.14 -18.26 2.75
N LEU A 547 -32.08 -17.34 2.98
CA LEU A 547 -31.92 -15.91 2.75
C LEU A 547 -32.09 -15.13 4.05
N ASN A 548 -31.02 -14.47 4.52
CA ASN A 548 -30.98 -13.64 5.72
C ASN A 548 -30.55 -12.21 5.35
N VAL A 549 -31.41 -11.21 5.62
CA VAL A 549 -31.11 -9.78 5.41
C VAL A 549 -30.57 -9.47 4.00
N ALA A 550 -31.24 -9.95 2.96
CA ALA A 550 -30.70 -9.89 1.59
C ALA A 550 -31.80 -9.80 0.51
N THR A 551 -31.37 -9.71 -0.76
CA THR A 551 -32.24 -9.59 -1.94
C THR A 551 -32.03 -10.76 -2.91
N LEU A 552 -33.12 -11.33 -3.41
CA LEU A 552 -33.13 -12.34 -4.48
C LEU A 552 -34.13 -11.90 -5.56
N ASP A 553 -33.61 -11.57 -6.73
CA ASP A 553 -34.41 -10.98 -7.82
C ASP A 553 -34.14 -11.66 -9.17
N ASN A 554 -35.11 -11.54 -10.07
CA ASN A 554 -35.00 -11.90 -11.49
C ASN A 554 -34.41 -13.30 -11.75
N SER A 555 -34.80 -14.31 -10.99
CA SER A 555 -34.17 -15.63 -11.03
C SER A 555 -35.17 -16.77 -11.22
N TYR A 556 -34.72 -17.88 -11.81
CA TYR A 556 -35.59 -19.04 -12.03
C TYR A 556 -34.94 -20.40 -11.82
N ASN A 557 -35.77 -21.37 -11.44
CA ASN A 557 -35.35 -22.76 -11.31
C ASN A 557 -36.09 -23.66 -12.31
N ARG A 558 -35.35 -24.58 -12.92
CA ARG A 558 -35.87 -25.69 -13.73
C ARG A 558 -35.42 -27.07 -13.25
N GLY A 559 -34.38 -27.16 -12.42
CA GLY A 559 -33.92 -28.42 -11.85
C GLY A 559 -34.92 -28.99 -10.86
N GLU A 560 -34.90 -30.31 -10.69
CA GLU A 560 -35.66 -31.01 -9.67
C GLU A 560 -35.06 -30.76 -8.29
N ILE A 561 -35.90 -30.41 -7.31
CA ILE A 561 -35.48 -30.09 -5.94
C ILE A 561 -36.09 -31.11 -4.98
N LEU A 562 -35.23 -31.96 -4.41
CA LEU A 562 -35.57 -32.96 -3.41
C LEU A 562 -34.90 -32.57 -2.09
N GLY A 563 -35.68 -32.48 -1.02
CA GLY A 563 -35.20 -32.08 0.30
C GLY A 563 -35.97 -32.70 1.46
N ARG A 564 -35.57 -32.43 2.70
CA ARG A 564 -36.31 -32.90 3.88
C ARG A 564 -37.30 -31.86 4.38
N ASN A 565 -36.81 -30.68 4.77
CA ASN A 565 -37.61 -29.62 5.39
C ASN A 565 -37.27 -28.25 4.79
N TYR A 566 -38.26 -27.35 4.70
CA TYR A 566 -38.14 -26.03 4.08
C TYR A 566 -37.58 -26.13 2.65
N VAL A 567 -38.37 -26.76 1.78
CA VAL A 567 -38.00 -27.05 0.39
C VAL A 567 -38.77 -26.12 -0.54
N GLY A 568 -38.05 -25.23 -1.22
CA GLY A 568 -38.61 -24.24 -2.13
C GLY A 568 -38.11 -24.38 -3.56
N GLY A 569 -38.97 -24.11 -4.54
CA GLY A 569 -38.52 -24.07 -5.94
C GLY A 569 -37.48 -22.98 -6.23
N ILE A 570 -37.53 -21.86 -5.52
CA ILE A 570 -36.53 -20.77 -5.60
C ILE A 570 -35.73 -20.67 -4.31
N LEU A 571 -36.42 -20.62 -3.17
CA LEU A 571 -35.84 -20.30 -1.88
C LEU A 571 -36.32 -21.28 -0.80
N GLY A 572 -35.42 -21.92 -0.07
CA GLY A 572 -35.81 -22.84 1.01
C GLY A 572 -36.51 -22.12 2.15
N HIS A 573 -35.83 -21.16 2.78
CA HIS A 573 -36.36 -20.41 3.92
C HIS A 573 -35.86 -18.97 3.98
N THR A 574 -36.66 -18.10 4.57
CA THR A 574 -36.28 -16.72 4.89
C THR A 574 -36.99 -16.20 6.12
N TYR A 575 -36.77 -14.95 6.51
CA TYR A 575 -37.55 -14.27 7.52
C TYR A 575 -38.41 -13.18 6.87
N LEU A 576 -39.55 -12.85 7.46
CA LEU A 576 -40.37 -11.70 7.01
C LEU A 576 -39.62 -10.36 7.16
N TYR A 577 -38.88 -10.20 8.26
CA TYR A 577 -38.01 -9.06 8.54
C TYR A 577 -37.04 -9.44 9.66
N VAL A 578 -35.92 -8.72 9.77
CA VAL A 578 -34.95 -8.90 10.86
C VAL A 578 -34.85 -7.63 11.69
N TYR A 579 -35.07 -7.74 13.00
CA TYR A 579 -34.82 -6.66 13.95
C TYR A 579 -33.36 -6.67 14.39
N ARG A 580 -32.67 -5.53 14.27
CA ARG A 580 -31.36 -5.32 14.90
C ARG A 580 -31.46 -4.16 15.90
N THR A 581 -31.20 -4.45 17.17
CA THR A 581 -31.12 -3.44 18.24
C THR A 581 -29.65 -3.08 18.46
N THR A 582 -29.30 -1.80 18.29
CA THR A 582 -27.98 -1.26 18.66
C THR A 582 -28.17 -0.05 19.57
N GLY A 583 -27.78 -0.19 20.84
CA GLY A 583 -28.09 0.81 21.86
C GLY A 583 -29.60 0.97 22.06
N TYR A 584 -30.12 2.19 21.93
CA TYR A 584 -31.55 2.51 22.05
C TYR A 584 -32.31 2.52 20.72
N SER A 585 -31.68 2.16 19.60
CA SER A 585 -32.32 2.16 18.27
C SER A 585 -32.58 0.75 17.76
N THR A 586 -33.82 0.48 17.35
CA THR A 586 -34.20 -0.70 16.57
C THR A 586 -34.22 -0.35 15.09
N LYS A 587 -33.49 -1.12 14.27
CA LYS A 587 -33.53 -1.01 12.81
C LYS A 587 -34.16 -2.29 12.24
N THR A 588 -35.28 -2.14 11.57
CA THR A 588 -35.91 -3.20 10.77
C THR A 588 -35.18 -3.28 9.43
N THR A 589 -34.71 -4.47 9.06
CA THR A 589 -34.19 -4.70 7.70
C THR A 589 -35.10 -5.68 6.97
N TYR A 590 -35.56 -5.27 5.79
CA TYR A 590 -36.46 -6.04 4.95
C TYR A 590 -35.68 -6.99 4.04
N ILE A 591 -36.32 -8.12 3.74
CA ILE A 591 -35.85 -9.12 2.79
C ILE A 591 -36.71 -9.00 1.53
N TYR A 592 -36.09 -9.03 0.36
CA TYR A 592 -36.77 -8.84 -0.92
C TYR A 592 -36.61 -10.08 -1.79
N VAL A 593 -37.73 -10.72 -2.13
CA VAL A 593 -37.80 -11.84 -3.09
C VAL A 593 -38.80 -11.45 -4.19
N ARG A 594 -38.31 -11.15 -5.40
CA ARG A 594 -39.13 -10.55 -6.47
C ARG A 594 -38.83 -11.16 -7.84
N ASN A 595 -39.83 -11.15 -8.73
CA ASN A 595 -39.67 -11.52 -10.14
C ASN A 595 -39.02 -12.91 -10.37
N ASN A 596 -39.37 -13.88 -9.52
CA ASN A 596 -38.81 -15.24 -9.59
C ASN A 596 -39.89 -16.25 -9.98
N TYR A 597 -39.50 -17.33 -10.67
CA TYR A 597 -40.40 -18.45 -10.96
C TYR A 597 -39.70 -19.81 -10.89
N SER A 598 -40.40 -20.82 -10.38
CA SER A 598 -39.95 -22.22 -10.46
C SER A 598 -40.79 -22.97 -11.48
N ALA A 599 -40.14 -23.76 -12.33
CA ALA A 599 -40.77 -24.69 -13.25
C ALA A 599 -40.25 -26.14 -13.08
N GLY A 600 -39.38 -26.38 -12.08
CA GLY A 600 -38.90 -27.72 -11.71
C GLY A 600 -39.80 -28.39 -10.68
N LEU A 601 -39.69 -29.72 -10.55
CA LEU A 601 -40.33 -30.48 -9.48
C LEU A 601 -39.76 -30.04 -8.13
N VAL A 602 -40.61 -29.90 -7.11
CA VAL A 602 -40.21 -29.61 -5.74
C VAL A 602 -40.86 -30.64 -4.82
N SER A 603 -40.06 -31.36 -4.05
CA SER A 603 -40.55 -32.41 -3.15
C SER A 603 -39.77 -32.43 -1.83
N GLY A 604 -40.49 -32.66 -0.75
CA GLY A 604 -39.88 -32.86 0.56
C GLY A 604 -40.84 -33.43 1.58
N THR A 605 -40.32 -33.70 2.77
CA THR A 605 -41.07 -34.38 3.84
C THR A 605 -41.83 -33.42 4.75
N LYS A 606 -41.46 -32.13 4.76
CA LYS A 606 -42.03 -31.10 5.62
C LYS A 606 -41.78 -29.70 5.02
N ASP A 607 -42.74 -28.78 5.20
CA ASP A 607 -42.66 -27.37 4.78
C ASP A 607 -42.13 -27.21 3.33
N VAL A 608 -42.98 -27.60 2.37
CA VAL A 608 -42.65 -27.61 0.93
C VAL A 608 -43.50 -26.56 0.22
N GLY A 609 -42.85 -25.67 -0.54
CA GLY A 609 -43.52 -24.65 -1.32
C GLY A 609 -42.99 -24.55 -2.75
N GLY A 610 -43.90 -24.31 -3.71
CA GLY A 610 -43.53 -24.23 -5.12
C GLY A 610 -42.52 -23.12 -5.45
N VAL A 611 -42.45 -22.08 -4.62
CA VAL A 611 -41.49 -20.97 -4.77
C VAL A 611 -40.64 -20.81 -3.51
N ILE A 612 -41.27 -20.61 -2.35
CA ILE A 612 -40.60 -20.47 -1.04
C ILE A 612 -41.05 -21.60 -0.12
N GLY A 613 -40.12 -22.30 0.53
CA GLY A 613 -40.42 -23.42 1.43
C GLY A 613 -40.98 -23.01 2.80
N GLY A 614 -40.54 -21.87 3.36
CA GLY A 614 -41.07 -21.33 4.63
C GLY A 614 -40.56 -19.91 4.97
N TYR A 615 -41.17 -19.30 6.00
CA TYR A 615 -40.87 -17.96 6.51
C TYR A 615 -40.96 -17.84 8.04
#